data_AF-A0A9X2YAS0-F1
#
_entry.id   AF-A0A9X2YAS0-F1
#
_cell.length_a   1.000
_cell.length_b   1.000
_cell.length_c   1.000
_cell.angle_alpha   90.00
_cell.angle_beta   90.00
_cell.angle_gamma   90.00
#
_symmetry.space_group_name_H-M   'P 1'
#
loop_
_entity.id
_entity.type
_entity.pdbx_description
1 polymer ?
#
loop_
_entity_poly.entity_id
_entity_poly.type
_entity_poly.pdbx_seq_one_letter_code
_entity_poly.pdbx_strand_id
1 'polypeptide(L)'
;MIEILHDMPTGVAGIRVSGRLRGQDLRDFRPAMDEMLATGEIRLVEVIADDYEGFGPGGLAEDLRLGMGALIRHHAAFRRVAVVTDKEWVVHTLHAFAWMVPGEIALYPLAQVNDAAAWAAG
;
A
#
# COMPACT_ATOMS: atom_id res chain seq x y z
N MET A 1 -7.32 -7.24 7.72
CA MET A 1 -8.37 -6.97 6.72
C MET A 1 -7.88 -5.90 5.75
N ILE A 2 -8.27 -6.00 4.49
CA ILE A 2 -8.04 -4.97 3.45
C ILE A 2 -9.40 -4.38 3.06
N GLU A 3 -9.51 -3.06 3.12
CA GLU A 3 -10.70 -2.31 2.71
C GLU A 3 -10.32 -1.34 1.59
N ILE A 4 -11.19 -1.20 0.59
CA ILE A 4 -11.00 -0.23 -0.49
C ILE A 4 -11.60 1.11 -0.07
N LEU A 5 -10.80 2.17 -0.19
CA LEU A 5 -11.24 3.53 0.07
C LEU A 5 -11.79 4.13 -1.23
N HIS A 6 -13.06 4.51 -1.20
CA HIS A 6 -13.74 5.09 -2.38
C HIS A 6 -13.63 6.62 -2.47
N ASP A 7 -13.24 7.28 -1.38
CA ASP A 7 -13.06 8.73 -1.33
C ASP A 7 -11.62 9.10 -1.73
N MET A 8 -11.28 8.81 -2.99
CA MET A 8 -9.95 9.07 -3.56
C MET A 8 -10.06 9.92 -4.83
N PRO A 9 -9.07 10.79 -5.10
CA PRO A 9 -9.00 11.51 -6.37
C PRO A 9 -9.03 10.57 -7.57
N THR A 10 -9.52 11.06 -8.70
CA THR A 10 -9.57 10.27 -9.95
C THR A 10 -8.17 9.75 -10.32
N GLY A 11 -8.07 8.44 -10.55
CA GLY A 11 -6.81 7.78 -10.90
C GLY A 11 -5.92 7.44 -9.70
N VAL A 12 -6.37 7.72 -8.48
CA VAL A 12 -5.73 7.28 -7.23
C VAL A 12 -6.56 6.16 -6.62
N ALA A 13 -5.91 5.05 -6.31
CA ALA A 13 -6.51 4.00 -5.52
C ALA A 13 -6.20 4.21 -4.05
N GLY A 14 -7.15 3.88 -3.17
CA GLY A 14 -6.96 3.93 -1.73
C GLY A 14 -7.27 2.58 -1.12
N ILE A 15 -6.45 2.14 -0.19
CA ILE A 15 -6.69 0.96 0.63
C ILE A 15 -6.46 1.28 2.10
N ARG A 16 -7.23 0.64 2.98
CA ARG A 16 -6.99 0.62 4.42
C ARG A 16 -6.67 -0.80 4.85
N VAL A 17 -5.57 -0.96 5.59
CA VAL A 17 -5.19 -2.23 6.20
C VAL A 17 -5.30 -2.14 7.72
N SER A 18 -5.92 -3.14 8.33
CA SER A 18 -6.24 -3.18 9.76
C SER A 18 -6.15 -4.59 10.34
N GLY A 19 -5.99 -4.67 11.66
CA GLY A 19 -5.85 -5.93 12.38
C GLY A 19 -4.72 -6.81 11.83
N ARG A 20 -4.96 -8.12 11.77
CA ARG A 20 -4.00 -9.09 11.22
C ARG A 20 -4.37 -9.49 9.81
N LEU A 21 -3.50 -9.23 8.84
CA LEU A 21 -3.71 -9.67 7.46
C LEU A 21 -3.47 -11.17 7.32
N ARG A 22 -4.39 -11.82 6.61
CA ARG A 22 -4.35 -13.23 6.25
C ARG A 22 -4.20 -13.36 4.75
N GLY A 23 -3.68 -14.50 4.28
CA GLY A 23 -3.57 -14.76 2.85
C GLY A 23 -4.91 -14.74 2.11
N GLN A 24 -6.04 -14.91 2.80
CA GLN A 24 -7.38 -14.74 2.21
C GLN A 24 -7.67 -13.28 1.88
N ASP A 25 -7.32 -12.33 2.76
CA ASP A 25 -7.54 -10.90 2.51
C ASP A 25 -6.82 -10.46 1.21
N LEU A 26 -5.60 -10.95 0.99
CA LEU A 26 -4.83 -10.70 -0.23
C LEU A 26 -5.46 -11.33 -1.49
N ARG A 27 -6.04 -12.53 -1.36
CA ARG A 27 -6.75 -13.18 -2.47
C ARG A 27 -8.01 -12.43 -2.85
N ASP A 28 -8.75 -11.95 -1.86
CA ASP A 28 -9.99 -11.19 -2.06
C ASP A 28 -9.69 -9.80 -2.64
N PHE A 29 -8.55 -9.21 -2.28
CA PHE A 29 -8.10 -7.93 -2.83
C PHE A 29 -7.50 -8.02 -4.25
N ARG A 30 -7.01 -9.20 -4.66
CA ARG A 30 -6.31 -9.38 -5.94
C ARG A 30 -7.08 -8.85 -7.16
N PRO A 31 -8.39 -9.08 -7.35
CA PRO A 31 -9.12 -8.55 -8.50
C PRO A 31 -9.08 -7.03 -8.58
N ALA A 32 -9.22 -6.32 -7.45
CA ALA A 32 -9.13 -4.87 -7.41
C ALA A 32 -7.71 -4.38 -7.76
N MET A 33 -6.68 -5.08 -7.27
CA MET A 33 -5.30 -4.80 -7.64
C MET A 33 -5.05 -5.01 -9.15
N ASP A 34 -5.61 -6.06 -9.75
CA ASP A 34 -5.47 -6.35 -11.18
C ASP A 34 -6.17 -5.27 -12.03
N GLU A 35 -7.33 -4.76 -11.59
CA GLU A 35 -8.02 -3.63 -12.24
C GLU A 35 -7.18 -2.34 -12.19
N MET A 36 -6.57 -2.04 -11.04
CA MET A 36 -5.67 -0.90 -10.90
C MET A 36 -4.45 -1.01 -11.82
N LEU A 37 -3.84 -2.21 -11.88
CA LEU A 37 -2.70 -2.51 -12.73
C LEU A 37 -3.02 -2.39 -14.23
N ALA A 38 -4.26 -2.70 -14.64
CA ALA A 38 -4.68 -2.62 -16.03
C ALA A 38 -4.65 -1.19 -16.60
N THR A 39 -4.67 -0.16 -15.74
CA THR A 39 -4.60 1.25 -16.17
C THR A 39 -3.21 1.68 -16.66
N GLY A 40 -2.18 0.87 -16.41
CA GLY A 40 -0.79 1.14 -16.80
C GLY A 40 -0.03 2.10 -15.87
N GLU A 41 -0.72 2.80 -14.96
CA GLU A 41 -0.13 3.67 -13.95
C GLU A 41 -0.79 3.44 -12.59
N ILE A 42 0.01 3.17 -11.57
CA ILE A 42 -0.44 2.97 -10.19
C ILE A 42 -0.10 4.20 -9.37
N ARG A 43 -1.15 4.88 -8.90
CA ARG A 43 -1.12 5.85 -7.81
C ARG A 43 -1.90 5.27 -6.64
N LEU A 44 -1.25 5.12 -5.48
CA LEU A 44 -1.81 4.40 -4.33
C LEU A 44 -1.69 5.23 -3.05
N VAL A 45 -2.76 5.22 -2.25
CA VAL A 45 -2.75 5.62 -0.84
C VAL A 45 -3.02 4.37 0.00
N GLU A 46 -2.04 3.94 0.79
CA GLU A 46 -2.18 2.83 1.75
C GLU A 46 -2.28 3.40 3.17
N VAL A 47 -3.46 3.29 3.77
CA VAL A 47 -3.72 3.70 5.15
C VAL A 47 -3.53 2.50 6.07
N ILE A 48 -2.52 2.56 6.93
CA ILE A 48 -2.23 1.51 7.91
C ILE A 48 -2.82 1.92 9.25
N ALA A 49 -3.91 1.26 9.62
CA ALA A 49 -4.66 1.51 10.84
C ALA A 49 -3.80 1.29 12.09
N ASP A 50 -4.19 1.94 13.18
CA ASP A 50 -3.58 1.83 14.50
C ASP A 50 -3.62 0.39 15.03
N ASP A 51 -4.71 -0.33 14.76
CA ASP A 51 -4.91 -1.74 15.12
C ASP A 51 -4.15 -2.73 14.22
N TYR A 52 -3.37 -2.27 13.24
CA TYR A 52 -2.61 -3.15 12.36
C TYR A 52 -1.53 -3.91 13.14
N GLU A 53 -1.62 -5.25 13.08
CA GLU A 53 -0.71 -6.18 13.76
C GLU A 53 0.34 -6.77 12.81
N GLY A 54 0.35 -6.34 11.55
CA GLY A 54 1.13 -6.97 10.49
C GLY A 54 0.46 -8.24 9.95
N PHE A 55 1.25 -9.01 9.22
CA PHE A 55 0.84 -10.31 8.73
C PHE A 55 0.93 -11.38 9.85
N GLY A 56 0.19 -12.48 9.71
CA GLY A 56 0.23 -13.60 10.67
C GLY A 56 1.64 -14.16 10.98
N PRO A 57 1.78 -15.08 11.94
CA PRO A 57 3.06 -15.75 12.21
C PRO A 57 3.67 -16.32 10.90
N GLY A 58 4.87 -15.86 10.52
CA GLY A 58 5.54 -16.20 9.24
C GLY A 58 5.27 -15.25 8.06
N GLY A 59 4.35 -14.30 8.22
CA GLY A 59 3.79 -13.47 7.14
C GLY A 59 4.78 -12.51 6.49
N LEU A 60 5.58 -11.76 7.25
CA LEU A 60 6.54 -10.80 6.67
C LEU A 60 7.48 -11.40 5.60
N ALA A 61 7.89 -12.67 5.77
CA ALA A 61 8.81 -13.33 4.83
C ALA A 61 8.12 -13.88 3.57
N GLU A 62 6.91 -14.44 3.69
CA GLU A 62 6.11 -14.83 2.52
C GLU A 62 5.57 -13.61 1.76
N ASP A 63 5.24 -12.53 2.46
CA ASP A 63 4.68 -11.31 1.87
C ASP A 63 5.72 -10.43 1.21
N LEU A 64 6.96 -10.37 1.73
CA LEU A 64 8.07 -9.80 0.97
C LEU A 64 8.22 -10.52 -0.36
N ARG A 65 8.05 -11.85 -0.44
CA ARG A 65 8.15 -12.57 -1.72
C ARG A 65 7.02 -12.25 -2.70
N LEU A 66 5.78 -12.16 -2.23
CA LEU A 66 4.62 -11.82 -3.06
C LEU A 66 4.64 -10.35 -3.49
N GLY A 67 4.90 -9.44 -2.55
CA GLY A 67 5.06 -8.01 -2.77
C GLY A 67 6.24 -7.69 -3.69
N MET A 68 7.42 -8.26 -3.44
CA MET A 68 8.57 -8.13 -4.35
C MET A 68 8.25 -8.73 -5.73
N GLY A 69 7.52 -9.85 -5.80
CA GLY A 69 7.13 -10.46 -7.08
C GLY A 69 6.20 -9.58 -7.92
N ALA A 70 5.27 -8.87 -7.29
CA ALA A 70 4.40 -7.89 -7.95
C ALA A 70 5.15 -6.60 -8.31
N LEU A 71 5.97 -6.09 -7.38
CA LEU A 71 6.81 -4.90 -7.57
C LEU A 71 7.83 -5.11 -8.71
N ILE A 72 8.43 -6.30 -8.83
CA ILE A 72 9.39 -6.62 -9.91
C ILE A 72 8.66 -6.75 -11.27
N ARG A 73 7.46 -7.35 -11.31
CA ARG A 73 6.72 -7.54 -12.57
C ARG A 73 6.09 -6.27 -13.11
N HIS A 74 5.67 -5.36 -12.22
CA HIS A 74 4.97 -4.12 -12.58
C HIS A 74 5.79 -2.88 -12.21
N HIS A 75 7.11 -3.01 -12.11
CA HIS A 75 8.02 -1.97 -11.64
C HIS A 75 7.85 -0.64 -12.39
N ALA A 76 7.52 -0.67 -13.68
CA ALA A 76 7.34 0.56 -14.45
C ALA A 76 6.00 1.28 -14.21
N ALA A 77 5.01 0.63 -13.60
CA ALA A 77 3.67 1.19 -13.43
C ALA A 77 3.52 2.02 -12.15
N PHE A 78 4.31 1.75 -11.10
CA PHE A 78 4.23 2.50 -9.85
C PHE A 78 4.77 3.92 -10.03
N ARG A 79 3.87 4.92 -9.91
CA ARG A 79 4.22 6.34 -10.07
C ARG A 79 4.36 7.05 -8.74
N ARG A 80 3.36 6.91 -7.86
CA ARG A 80 3.30 7.51 -6.52
C ARG A 80 2.62 6.58 -5.53
N VAL A 81 3.26 6.32 -4.39
CA VAL A 81 2.70 5.53 -3.29
C VAL A 81 2.78 6.37 -2.01
N ALA A 82 1.64 6.73 -1.45
CA ALA A 82 1.55 7.37 -0.15
C ALA A 82 1.22 6.32 0.90
N VAL A 83 2.06 6.17 1.92
CA VAL A 83 1.74 5.35 3.09
C VAL A 83 1.33 6.28 4.23
N VAL A 84 0.16 6.00 4.82
CA VAL A 84 -0.41 6.81 5.89
C VAL A 84 -0.44 5.97 7.17
N THR A 85 0.37 6.32 8.17
CA THR A 85 0.46 5.55 9.42
C THR A 85 1.06 6.37 10.56
N ASP A 86 0.64 6.07 11.79
CA ASP A 86 1.28 6.56 13.01
C ASP A 86 2.15 5.49 13.70
N LYS A 87 2.33 4.32 13.06
CA LYS A 87 3.06 3.18 13.64
C LYS A 87 4.56 3.27 13.37
N GLU A 88 5.36 3.50 14.41
CA GLU A 88 6.82 3.65 14.29
C GLU A 88 7.52 2.48 13.57
N TRP A 89 7.13 1.23 13.86
CA TRP A 89 7.77 0.07 13.22
C TRP A 89 7.52 0.03 11.70
N VAL A 90 6.36 0.51 11.23
CA VAL A 90 6.05 0.62 9.80
C VAL A 90 6.96 1.68 9.18
N VAL A 91 7.09 2.84 9.83
CA VAL A 91 7.98 3.92 9.39
C VAL A 91 9.42 3.42 9.25
N HIS A 92 9.92 2.68 10.24
CA HIS A 92 11.26 2.10 10.18
C HIS A 92 11.42 1.06 9.06
N THR A 93 10.39 0.22 8.85
CA THR A 93 10.39 -0.78 7.77
C THR A 93 10.43 -0.08 6.41
N LEU A 94 9.59 0.94 6.20
CA LEU A 94 9.59 1.70 4.94
C LEU A 94 10.91 2.42 4.72
N HIS A 95 11.49 3.06 5.72
CA HIS A 95 12.82 3.66 5.57
C HIS A 95 13.89 2.64 5.17
N ALA A 96 13.81 1.40 5.64
CA ALA A 96 14.75 0.34 5.27
C ALA A 96 14.57 -0.19 3.84
N PHE A 97 13.35 -0.14 3.28
CA PHE A 97 12.99 -0.79 2.01
C PHE A 97 12.48 0.15 0.91
N ALA A 98 12.27 1.43 1.18
CA ALA A 98 11.71 2.42 0.25
C ALA A 98 12.52 2.53 -1.06
N TRP A 99 13.84 2.36 -0.98
CA TRP A 99 14.74 2.38 -2.15
C TRP A 99 14.50 1.23 -3.15
N MET A 100 13.75 0.19 -2.74
CA MET A 100 13.35 -0.93 -3.60
C MET A 100 12.01 -0.68 -4.31
N VAL A 101 11.26 0.35 -3.92
CA VAL A 101 9.96 0.67 -4.50
C VAL A 101 10.19 1.51 -5.77
N PRO A 102 9.67 1.07 -6.92
CA PRO A 102 9.64 1.91 -8.11
C PRO A 102 8.74 3.13 -7.92
N GLY A 103 9.20 4.27 -8.43
CA GLY A 103 8.46 5.53 -8.35
C GLY A 103 8.72 6.31 -7.06
N GLU A 104 7.83 7.23 -6.75
CA GLU A 104 7.95 8.09 -5.57
C GLU A 104 7.16 7.49 -4.40
N ILE A 105 7.75 7.49 -3.21
CA ILE A 105 7.07 7.09 -1.98
C ILE A 105 7.06 8.25 -0.99
N ALA A 106 5.91 8.47 -0.36
CA ALA A 106 5.74 9.48 0.67
C ALA A 106 5.05 8.88 1.90
N LEU A 107 5.42 9.40 3.08
CA LEU A 107 4.90 8.94 4.36
C LEU A 107 4.12 10.08 5.02
N TYR A 108 2.92 9.77 5.51
CA TYR A 108 2.04 10.72 6.17
C TYR A 108 1.53 10.15 7.50
N PRO A 109 1.27 10.98 8.52
CA PRO A 109 0.52 10.57 9.71
C PRO A 109 -0.96 10.36 9.37
N LEU A 110 -1.69 9.59 10.19
CA LEU A 110 -3.12 9.28 9.95
C LEU A 110 -4.01 10.54 9.89
N ALA A 111 -3.60 11.63 10.53
CA ALA A 111 -4.29 12.91 10.45
C ALA A 111 -4.22 13.59 9.06
N GLN A 112 -3.36 13.10 8.16
CA GLN A 112 -3.05 13.72 6.86
C GLN A 112 -3.44 12.84 5.67
N VAL A 113 -4.45 11.96 5.81
CA VAL A 113 -4.94 11.12 4.69
C VAL A 113 -5.30 11.97 3.46
N ASN A 114 -5.93 13.13 3.65
CA ASN A 114 -6.31 14.01 2.53
C ASN A 114 -5.09 14.61 1.81
N ASP A 115 -4.05 14.97 2.54
CA ASP A 115 -2.80 15.49 1.95
C ASP A 115 -2.07 14.39 1.19
N ALA A 116 -2.06 13.16 1.74
CA ALA A 116 -1.52 11.98 1.09
C ALA A 116 -2.24 11.68 -0.24
N ALA A 117 -3.57 11.76 -0.26
CA ALA A 117 -4.38 11.56 -1.46
C ALA A 117 -4.13 12.64 -2.51
N ALA A 118 -4.06 13.91 -2.11
CA ALA A 118 -3.74 15.02 -3.01
C ALA A 118 -2.33 14.88 -3.60
N TRP A 119 -1.35 14.47 -2.80
CA TRP A 119 0.01 14.21 -3.27
C TRP A 119 0.06 13.03 -4.24
N ALA A 120 -0.64 11.92 -3.95
CA ALA A 120 -0.67 10.76 -4.83
C ALA A 120 -1.29 11.09 -6.21
N ALA A 121 -2.22 12.04 -6.27
CA ALA A 121 -2.89 12.47 -7.50
C ALA A 121 -2.05 13.34 -8.44
N GLY A 122 -1.01 14.01 -7.92
CA GLY A 122 -0.11 14.86 -8.72
C GLY A 122 0.88 14.07 -9.57
#